data_AF-A0A7Y9TKQ6-F1
#
_entry.id   AF-A0A7Y9TKQ6-F1
#
_cell.length_a   1.000
_cell.length_b   1.000
_cell.length_c   1.000
_cell.angle_alpha   90.00
_cell.angle_beta   90.00
_cell.angle_gamma   90.00
#
_symmetry.space_group_name_H-M   'P 1'
#
loop_
_entity.id
_entity.type
_entity.pdbx_description
1 polymer ?
#
loop_
_entity_poly.entity_id
_entity_poly.type
_entity_poly.pdbx_seq_one_letter_code
_entity_poly.pdbx_strand_id
1 'polypeptide(L)'
;MGITITVHGSFPEHGSLITNHQTYLDIVTLATLHPCVFVSKAELLKVPVLGWMTKMAGTVFVERGRGGSALRASAGMKSASASGLPVVFFPEGTTNPASELLPFHSGLLAQAMAADEPITAGYLRYTIGAENGPDVSVAENVAWGDLPMFTHIFRFLGLRGVHAEVFFAPSPIAFTSDTLHRKEAAVEARNAVIALAEQRRPIEVL
;
A
#
# COMPACT_ATOMS: atom_id res chain seq x y z
N MET A 1 7.90 23.27 -0.90
CA MET A 1 8.00 21.84 -1.22
C MET A 1 7.03 21.09 -0.34
N GLY A 2 6.18 20.26 -0.91
CA GLY A 2 5.18 19.52 -0.17
C GLY A 2 4.48 18.53 -1.10
N ILE A 3 4.00 17.44 -0.52
CA ILE A 3 3.09 16.52 -1.21
C ILE A 3 1.69 17.03 -0.94
N THR A 4 0.93 17.34 -1.99
CA THR A 4 -0.50 17.62 -1.84
C THR A 4 -1.25 16.29 -1.93
N ILE A 5 -2.19 16.02 -1.04
CA ILE A 5 -2.95 14.77 -1.02
C ILE A 5 -4.41 15.07 -1.33
N THR A 6 -4.97 14.41 -2.34
CA THR A 6 -6.43 14.34 -2.58
C THR A 6 -6.93 12.97 -2.18
N VAL A 7 -8.02 12.92 -1.43
CA VAL A 7 -8.65 11.68 -0.97
C VAL A 7 -10.03 11.55 -1.59
N HIS A 8 -10.29 10.39 -2.20
CA HIS A 8 -11.57 10.00 -2.76
C HIS A 8 -12.13 8.82 -1.96
N GLY A 9 -13.32 8.98 -1.40
CA GLY A 9 -13.91 8.00 -0.46
C GLY A 9 -13.44 8.22 0.98
N SER A 10 -13.49 7.18 1.80
CA SER A 10 -13.18 7.26 3.23
C SER A 10 -12.21 6.15 3.63
N PHE A 11 -11.21 6.50 4.43
CA PHE A 11 -10.27 5.53 4.97
C PHE A 11 -11.03 4.55 5.88
N PRO A 12 -10.82 3.22 5.77
CA PRO A 12 -11.52 2.26 6.62
C PRO A 12 -11.09 2.39 8.09
N GLU A 13 -12.04 2.64 8.99
CA GLU A 13 -11.76 2.82 10.42
C GLU A 13 -11.35 1.50 11.11
N HIS A 14 -11.70 0.35 10.54
CA HIS A 14 -11.43 -0.98 11.10
C HIS A 14 -11.17 -2.01 9.99
N GLY A 15 -10.62 -3.16 10.38
CA GLY A 15 -10.28 -4.24 9.47
C GLY A 15 -8.97 -4.00 8.72
N SER A 16 -8.91 -4.48 7.49
CA SER A 16 -7.72 -4.37 6.63
C SER A 16 -7.94 -3.44 5.44
N LEU A 17 -6.92 -2.68 5.08
CA LEU A 17 -6.80 -1.94 3.84
C LEU A 17 -5.72 -2.56 2.96
N ILE A 18 -6.06 -2.88 1.72
CA ILE A 18 -5.08 -3.31 0.71
C ILE A 18 -5.00 -2.28 -0.42
N THR A 19 -3.79 -2.02 -0.91
CA THR A 19 -3.57 -1.09 -2.01
C THR A 19 -2.38 -1.51 -2.86
N ASN A 20 -2.26 -0.93 -4.06
CA ASN A 20 -1.03 -1.00 -4.85
C ASN A 20 0.16 -0.34 -4.13
N HIS A 21 1.37 -0.67 -4.55
CA HIS A 21 2.60 -0.15 -3.94
C HIS A 21 3.57 0.38 -4.99
N GLN A 22 3.76 1.69 -5.03
CA GLN A 22 4.66 2.35 -5.97
C GLN A 22 5.94 2.82 -5.29
N THR A 23 5.88 3.21 -4.02
CA THR A 23 7.00 3.86 -3.34
C THR A 23 6.86 3.81 -1.81
N TYR A 24 7.94 4.07 -1.09
CA TYR A 24 7.89 4.20 0.37
C TYR A 24 7.01 5.37 0.83
N LEU A 25 6.72 6.35 -0.04
CA LEU A 25 5.79 7.45 0.24
C LEU A 25 4.35 6.97 0.42
N ASP A 26 3.99 5.77 -0.05
CA ASP A 26 2.65 5.21 0.15
C ASP A 26 2.36 5.06 1.65
N ILE A 27 3.36 4.59 2.40
CA ILE A 27 3.28 4.42 3.85
C ILE A 27 3.10 5.78 4.52
N VAL A 28 3.90 6.77 4.14
CA VAL A 28 3.83 8.13 4.71
C VAL A 28 2.48 8.76 4.41
N THR A 29 2.02 8.69 3.16
CA THR A 29 0.73 9.22 2.71
C THR A 29 -0.41 8.61 3.51
N LEU A 30 -0.49 7.28 3.60
CA LEU A 30 -1.55 6.59 4.35
C LEU A 30 -1.49 6.87 5.86
N ALA A 31 -0.31 6.91 6.45
CA ALA A 31 -0.13 7.21 7.87
C ALA A 31 -0.53 8.66 8.24
N THR A 32 -0.51 9.60 7.28
CA THR A 32 -1.03 10.96 7.49
C THR A 32 -2.55 11.05 7.42
N LEU A 33 -3.22 10.08 6.79
CA LEU A 33 -4.67 10.08 6.63
C LEU A 33 -5.39 9.49 7.84
N HIS A 34 -4.85 8.41 8.43
CA HIS A 34 -5.46 7.74 9.57
C HIS A 34 -4.42 6.99 10.40
N PRO A 35 -4.54 6.96 11.75
CA PRO A 35 -3.77 6.05 12.59
C PRO A 35 -3.99 4.60 12.13
N CYS A 36 -2.92 3.92 11.73
CA CYS A 36 -3.01 2.57 11.21
C CYS A 36 -1.72 1.80 11.51
N VAL A 37 -1.77 0.48 11.36
CA VAL A 37 -0.58 -0.38 11.41
C VAL A 37 -0.28 -0.90 10.01
N PHE A 38 1.00 -0.96 9.65
CA PHE A 38 1.39 -1.55 8.38
C PHE A 38 1.78 -3.02 8.56
N VAL A 39 1.70 -3.82 7.51
CA VAL A 39 2.27 -5.16 7.50
C VAL A 39 3.42 -5.24 6.51
N SER A 40 4.56 -5.67 7.01
CA SER A 40 5.81 -5.63 6.25
C SER A 40 6.62 -6.91 6.41
N LYS A 41 7.50 -7.15 5.46
CA LYS A 41 8.47 -8.26 5.52
C LYS A 41 9.44 -8.01 6.67
N ALA A 42 9.71 -9.02 7.50
CA ALA A 42 10.65 -8.89 8.62
C ALA A 42 12.06 -8.47 8.17
N GLU A 43 12.44 -8.79 6.93
CA GLU A 43 13.69 -8.35 6.31
C GLU A 43 13.80 -6.82 6.20
N LEU A 44 12.68 -6.09 6.11
CA LEU A 44 12.68 -4.62 6.04
C LEU A 44 13.14 -3.95 7.34
N LEU A 45 13.13 -4.65 8.48
CA LEU A 45 13.75 -4.18 9.72
C LEU A 45 15.26 -3.91 9.57
N LYS A 46 15.93 -4.60 8.63
CA LYS A 46 17.37 -4.49 8.41
C LYS A 46 17.75 -3.33 7.49
N VAL A 47 16.77 -2.70 6.84
CA VAL A 47 17.00 -1.56 5.95
C VAL A 47 17.09 -0.29 6.80
N PRO A 48 18.23 0.43 6.83
CA PRO A 48 18.33 1.69 7.57
C PRO A 48 17.25 2.68 7.12
N VAL A 49 16.71 3.46 8.06
CA VAL A 49 15.56 4.38 7.89
C VAL A 49 14.24 3.69 7.58
N LEU A 50 14.12 2.79 6.59
CA LEU A 50 12.85 2.10 6.31
C LEU A 50 12.43 1.18 7.46
N GLY A 51 13.38 0.46 8.07
CA GLY A 51 13.17 -0.31 9.30
C GLY A 51 12.79 0.57 10.49
N TRP A 52 13.33 1.79 10.55
CA TRP A 52 12.97 2.77 11.59
C TRP A 52 11.57 3.35 11.37
N MET A 53 11.23 3.76 10.15
CA MET A 53 9.92 4.30 9.78
C MET A 53 8.83 3.25 9.98
N THR A 54 9.05 2.01 9.55
CA THR A 54 8.09 0.90 9.76
C THR A 54 7.90 0.62 11.25
N LYS A 55 8.98 0.63 12.05
CA LYS A 55 8.87 0.50 13.51
C LYS A 55 8.09 1.65 14.15
N MET A 56 8.31 2.88 13.71
CA MET A 56 7.56 4.06 14.17
C MET A 56 6.08 4.02 13.76
N ALA A 57 5.77 3.44 12.60
CA ALA A 57 4.41 3.29 12.07
C ALA A 57 3.65 2.08 12.65
N GLY A 58 4.13 1.46 13.75
CA GLY A 58 3.44 0.34 14.41
C GLY A 58 3.37 -0.95 13.57
N THR A 59 4.35 -1.18 12.70
CA THR A 59 4.29 -2.26 11.70
C THR A 59 4.31 -3.67 12.31
N VAL A 60 3.38 -4.53 11.88
CA VAL A 60 3.41 -5.98 12.12
C VAL A 60 4.35 -6.63 11.09
N PHE A 61 5.37 -7.33 11.56
CA PHE A 61 6.36 -7.96 10.70
C PHE A 61 6.06 -9.43 10.41
N VAL A 62 6.18 -9.83 9.15
CA VAL A 62 5.94 -11.21 8.67
C VAL A 62 7.24 -11.81 8.15
N GLU A 63 7.67 -12.95 8.70
CA GLU A 63 8.80 -13.74 8.21
C GLU A 63 8.34 -14.76 7.17
N ARG A 64 9.02 -14.88 6.02
CA ARG A 64 8.76 -15.97 5.05
C ARG A 64 9.61 -17.20 5.40
N GLY A 65 9.03 -18.41 5.29
CA GLY A 65 9.77 -19.68 5.33
C GLY A 65 10.05 -20.27 6.72
N ARG A 66 9.60 -19.66 7.82
CA ARG A 66 9.66 -20.26 9.16
C ARG A 66 8.29 -20.81 9.57
N GLY A 67 8.26 -22.01 10.14
CA GLY A 67 7.04 -22.59 10.72
C GLY A 67 6.34 -21.60 11.66
N GLY A 68 5.03 -21.44 11.50
CA GLY A 68 4.19 -20.58 12.34
C GLY A 68 4.23 -19.08 12.03
N SER A 69 4.97 -18.61 11.00
CA SER A 69 4.98 -17.18 10.67
C SER A 69 3.62 -16.65 10.21
N ALA A 70 2.84 -17.49 9.51
CA ALA A 70 1.49 -17.14 9.09
C ALA A 70 0.52 -16.96 10.26
N LEU A 71 0.63 -17.81 11.28
CA LEU A 71 -0.17 -17.69 12.51
C LEU A 71 0.19 -16.41 13.28
N ARG A 72 1.49 -16.09 13.38
CA ARG A 72 1.95 -14.84 14.02
C ARG A 72 1.47 -13.60 13.28
N ALA A 73 1.49 -13.61 11.96
CA ALA A 73 0.99 -12.51 11.14
C ALA A 73 -0.51 -12.30 11.35
N SER A 74 -1.31 -13.36 11.23
CA SER A 74 -2.77 -13.28 11.47
C SER A 74 -3.09 -12.83 12.91
N ALA A 75 -2.37 -13.33 13.91
CA ALA A 75 -2.51 -12.89 15.29
C ALA A 75 -2.15 -11.41 15.49
N GLY A 76 -1.10 -10.93 14.82
CA GLY A 76 -0.70 -9.52 14.86
C GLY A 76 -1.74 -8.60 14.20
N MET A 77 -2.28 -9.00 13.05
CA MET A 77 -3.37 -8.28 12.38
C MET A 77 -4.61 -8.20 13.29
N LYS A 78 -5.02 -9.34 13.86
CA LYS A 78 -6.14 -9.43 14.79
C LYS A 78 -5.93 -8.58 16.06
N SER A 79 -4.71 -8.54 16.59
CA SER A 79 -4.39 -7.71 17.75
C SER A 79 -4.48 -6.22 17.45
N ALA A 80 -4.04 -5.80 16.27
CA ALA A 80 -4.12 -4.40 15.86
C ALA A 80 -5.57 -3.95 15.67
N SER A 81 -6.37 -4.77 15.00
CA SER A 81 -7.79 -4.51 14.83
C SER A 81 -8.56 -4.53 16.14
N ALA A 82 -8.24 -5.46 17.05
CA ALA A 82 -8.79 -5.47 18.41
C ALA A 82 -8.41 -4.21 19.23
N SER A 83 -7.36 -3.50 18.82
CA SER A 83 -6.96 -2.20 19.38
C SER A 83 -7.60 -1.00 18.66
N GLY A 84 -8.53 -1.26 17.72
CA GLY A 84 -9.22 -0.23 16.94
C GLY A 84 -8.35 0.38 15.83
N LEU A 85 -7.27 -0.28 15.41
CA LEU A 85 -6.40 0.21 14.36
C LEU A 85 -6.55 -0.63 13.08
N PRO A 86 -6.85 0.00 11.92
CA PRO A 86 -6.87 -0.70 10.65
C PRO A 86 -5.48 -1.16 10.25
N VAL A 87 -5.42 -2.31 9.59
CA VAL A 87 -4.21 -2.96 9.12
C VAL A 87 -4.01 -2.68 7.65
N VAL A 88 -2.92 -2.02 7.29
CA VAL A 88 -2.58 -1.67 5.90
C VAL A 88 -1.52 -2.61 5.35
N PHE A 89 -1.73 -3.16 4.16
CA PHE A 89 -0.68 -3.92 3.49
C PHE A 89 -0.74 -3.85 1.97
N PHE A 90 0.40 -4.19 1.37
CA PHE A 90 0.65 -4.10 -0.06
C PHE A 90 0.78 -5.51 -0.65
N PRO A 91 -0.28 -6.05 -1.28
CA PRO A 91 -0.29 -7.46 -1.68
C PRO A 91 0.72 -7.80 -2.79
N GLU A 92 1.21 -6.80 -3.55
CA GLU A 92 2.30 -6.96 -4.53
C GLU A 92 3.60 -7.43 -3.86
N GLY A 93 3.81 -7.09 -2.58
CA GLY A 93 4.98 -7.49 -1.79
C GLY A 93 6.30 -6.85 -2.24
N THR A 94 6.25 -5.91 -3.17
CA THR A 94 7.35 -5.07 -3.66
C THR A 94 6.76 -3.76 -4.19
N THR A 95 7.59 -2.75 -4.38
CA THR A 95 7.21 -1.55 -5.14
C THR A 95 7.22 -1.85 -6.63
N ASN A 96 6.34 -1.19 -7.38
CA ASN A 96 6.23 -1.32 -8.82
C ASN A 96 6.14 0.07 -9.49
N PRO A 97 7.14 0.45 -10.30
CA PRO A 97 7.13 1.70 -11.04
C PRO A 97 6.23 1.68 -12.28
N ALA A 98 5.79 0.49 -12.72
CA ALA A 98 4.92 0.36 -13.87
C ALA A 98 3.49 0.84 -13.57
N SER A 99 2.78 1.24 -14.63
CA SER A 99 1.38 1.65 -14.55
C SER A 99 0.40 0.51 -14.27
N GLU A 100 0.84 -0.74 -14.44
CA GLU A 100 0.04 -1.95 -14.26
C GLU A 100 0.36 -2.63 -12.94
N LEU A 101 -0.65 -3.06 -12.19
CA LEU A 101 -0.48 -3.77 -10.92
C LEU A 101 0.16 -5.15 -11.10
N LEU A 102 1.12 -5.48 -10.23
CA LEU A 102 1.68 -6.83 -10.14
C LEU A 102 0.64 -7.85 -9.63
N PRO A 103 0.87 -9.15 -9.82
CA PRO A 103 0.07 -10.18 -9.17
C PRO A 103 0.10 -10.06 -7.64
N PHE A 104 -1.06 -10.22 -7.00
CA PHE A 104 -1.17 -10.17 -5.56
C PHE A 104 -0.74 -11.48 -4.92
N HIS A 105 0.09 -11.40 -3.88
CA HIS A 105 0.52 -12.56 -3.11
C HIS A 105 -0.59 -13.07 -2.18
N SER A 106 -1.11 -14.26 -2.48
CA SER A 106 -2.20 -14.90 -1.73
C SER A 106 -1.89 -15.24 -0.26
N GLY A 107 -0.61 -15.36 0.11
CA GLY A 107 -0.21 -15.77 1.47
C GLY A 107 -0.59 -14.76 2.55
N LEU A 108 -0.35 -13.47 2.30
CA LEU A 108 -0.68 -12.40 3.25
C LEU A 108 -2.19 -12.12 3.26
N LEU A 109 -2.82 -12.17 2.10
CA LEU A 109 -4.26 -12.02 1.97
C LEU A 109 -5.01 -13.13 2.73
N ALA A 110 -4.54 -14.39 2.64
CA ALA A 110 -5.12 -15.49 3.39
C ALA A 110 -5.04 -15.28 4.91
N GLN A 111 -4.00 -14.60 5.40
CA GLN A 111 -3.85 -14.29 6.83
C GLN A 111 -4.83 -13.20 7.29
N ALA A 112 -5.06 -12.20 6.45
CA ALA A 112 -6.07 -11.16 6.69
C ALA A 112 -7.49 -11.75 6.65
N MET A 113 -7.78 -12.62 5.68
CA MET A 113 -9.07 -13.34 5.64
C MET A 113 -9.25 -14.25 6.86
N ALA A 114 -8.19 -14.95 7.30
CA ALA A 114 -8.23 -15.79 8.51
C ALA A 114 -8.39 -14.99 9.81
N ALA A 115 -8.13 -13.68 9.80
CA ALA A 115 -8.43 -12.80 10.93
C ALA A 115 -9.94 -12.54 11.09
N ASP A 116 -10.74 -12.91 10.07
CA ASP A 116 -12.20 -12.70 10.01
C ASP A 116 -12.59 -11.22 10.08
N GLU A 117 -11.87 -10.40 9.33
CA GLU A 117 -12.06 -8.96 9.30
C GLU A 117 -12.34 -8.43 7.90
N PRO A 118 -13.10 -7.33 7.77
CA PRO A 118 -13.35 -6.71 6.48
C PRO A 118 -12.05 -6.31 5.80
N ILE A 119 -11.92 -6.61 4.49
CA ILE A 119 -10.79 -6.15 3.68
C ILE A 119 -11.31 -5.14 2.66
N THR A 120 -10.85 -3.90 2.75
CA THR A 120 -11.23 -2.80 1.86
C THR A 120 -10.12 -2.57 0.84
N ALA A 121 -10.49 -2.35 -0.42
CA ALA A 121 -9.55 -1.97 -1.46
C ALA A 121 -9.27 -0.46 -1.42
N GLY A 122 -8.02 -0.09 -1.63
CA GLY A 122 -7.58 1.25 -1.91
C GLY A 122 -6.68 1.29 -3.14
N TYR A 123 -6.49 2.47 -3.70
CA TYR A 123 -5.58 2.71 -4.81
C TYR A 123 -4.86 4.04 -4.62
N LEU A 124 -3.54 4.06 -4.83
CA LEU A 124 -2.70 5.24 -4.78
C LEU A 124 -2.09 5.51 -6.15
N ARG A 125 -2.05 6.79 -6.53
CA ARG A 125 -1.26 7.27 -7.65
C ARG A 125 -0.57 8.58 -7.30
N TYR A 126 0.48 8.88 -8.06
CA TYR A 126 1.18 10.14 -7.97
C TYR A 126 1.19 10.86 -9.31
N THR A 127 1.18 12.19 -9.26
CA THR A 127 1.54 13.07 -10.37
C THR A 127 2.60 14.07 -9.89
N ILE A 128 3.30 14.68 -10.83
CA ILE A 128 4.32 15.70 -10.57
C ILE A 128 4.08 16.88 -11.50
N GLY A 129 4.52 18.07 -11.09
CA GLY A 129 4.35 19.27 -11.88
C GLY A 129 5.17 19.25 -13.17
N ALA A 130 4.63 19.83 -14.25
CA ALA A 130 5.31 19.91 -15.54
C ALA A 130 6.61 20.77 -15.47
N GLU A 131 6.74 21.62 -14.45
CA GLU A 131 7.91 22.46 -14.20
C GLU A 131 9.19 21.68 -13.86
N ASN A 132 9.09 20.38 -13.57
CA ASN A 132 10.26 19.53 -13.34
C ASN A 132 11.02 19.22 -14.64
N GLY A 133 10.43 19.51 -15.81
CA GLY A 133 11.01 19.23 -17.12
C GLY A 133 10.52 17.90 -17.72
N PRO A 134 10.67 17.73 -19.05
CA PRO A 134 10.07 16.62 -19.80
C PRO A 134 10.67 15.25 -19.48
N ASP A 135 11.91 15.21 -18.99
CA ASP A 135 12.61 13.96 -18.64
C ASP A 135 12.32 13.49 -17.21
N VAL A 136 11.46 14.20 -16.47
CA VAL A 136 11.08 13.84 -15.11
C VAL A 136 9.70 13.19 -15.14
N SER A 137 9.65 11.93 -14.71
CA SER A 137 8.42 11.14 -14.64
C SER A 137 8.21 10.51 -13.26
N VAL A 138 6.96 10.20 -12.93
CA VAL A 138 6.61 9.48 -11.69
C VAL A 138 7.30 8.13 -11.61
N ALA A 139 7.32 7.38 -12.71
CA ALA A 139 7.90 6.05 -12.78
C ALA A 139 9.41 6.03 -12.44
N GLU A 140 10.14 7.08 -12.81
CA GLU A 140 11.59 7.14 -12.58
C GLU A 140 12.00 7.93 -11.33
N ASN A 141 11.16 8.87 -10.85
CA ASN A 141 11.55 9.84 -9.83
C ASN A 141 10.75 9.72 -8.52
N VAL A 142 9.58 9.08 -8.56
CA VAL A 142 8.69 8.91 -7.40
C VAL A 142 8.58 7.44 -7.03
N ALA A 143 8.38 6.56 -8.02
CA ALA A 143 8.33 5.14 -7.79
C ALA A 143 9.71 4.59 -7.43
N TRP A 144 9.76 3.81 -6.37
CA TRP A 144 11.03 3.30 -5.88
C TRP A 144 11.40 2.00 -6.60
N GLY A 145 12.51 2.04 -7.35
CA GLY A 145 13.14 0.88 -7.99
C GLY A 145 14.44 0.48 -7.27
N ASP A 146 15.49 0.19 -8.05
CA ASP A 146 16.75 -0.39 -7.54
C ASP A 146 17.72 0.64 -6.91
N LEU A 147 17.35 1.92 -6.90
CA LEU A 147 18.22 2.97 -6.35
C LEU A 147 18.35 2.84 -4.84
N PRO A 148 19.56 3.10 -4.28
CA PRO A 148 19.71 3.29 -2.84
C PRO A 148 18.73 4.35 -2.35
N MET A 149 18.01 4.02 -1.27
CA MET A 149 16.88 4.82 -0.78
C MET A 149 17.25 6.29 -0.53
N PHE A 150 18.43 6.58 0.05
CA PHE A 150 18.86 7.98 0.25
C PHE A 150 19.04 8.74 -1.05
N THR A 151 19.61 8.11 -2.08
CA THR A 151 19.71 8.71 -3.42
C THR A 151 18.32 9.03 -3.97
N HIS A 152 17.37 8.11 -3.79
CA HIS A 152 15.99 8.34 -4.20
C HIS A 152 15.31 9.47 -3.39
N ILE A 153 15.56 9.55 -2.08
CA ILE A 153 15.04 10.63 -1.23
C ILE A 153 15.54 11.99 -1.73
N PHE A 154 16.83 12.15 -2.00
CA PHE A 154 17.36 13.43 -2.49
C PHE A 154 16.80 13.81 -3.86
N ARG A 155 16.61 12.82 -4.76
CA ARG A 155 15.95 13.04 -6.06
C ARG A 155 14.51 13.52 -5.87
N PHE A 156 13.77 12.85 -5.00
CA PHE A 156 12.40 13.20 -4.65
C PHE A 156 12.29 14.60 -4.00
N LEU A 157 13.22 14.94 -3.10
CA LEU A 157 13.32 16.27 -2.49
C LEU A 157 13.72 17.38 -3.48
N GLY A 158 14.01 17.06 -4.74
CA GLY A 158 14.16 18.06 -5.80
C GLY A 158 12.85 18.34 -6.54
N LEU A 159 11.83 17.48 -6.40
CA LEU A 159 10.61 17.54 -7.19
C LEU A 159 9.65 18.63 -6.72
N ARG A 160 8.96 19.23 -7.69
CA ARG A 160 7.90 20.22 -7.49
C ARG A 160 6.55 19.68 -7.94
N GLY A 161 5.48 20.20 -7.34
CA GLY A 161 4.11 19.82 -7.69
C GLY A 161 3.79 18.34 -7.47
N VAL A 162 4.41 17.67 -6.49
CA VAL A 162 4.08 16.27 -6.17
C VAL A 162 2.67 16.20 -5.61
N HIS A 163 1.80 15.45 -6.29
CA HIS A 163 0.43 15.22 -5.88
C HIS A 163 0.18 13.73 -5.69
N ALA A 164 -0.33 13.33 -4.53
CA ALA A 164 -0.79 11.98 -4.26
C ALA A 164 -2.33 11.97 -4.33
N GLU A 165 -2.90 11.06 -5.11
CA GLU A 165 -4.33 10.79 -5.10
C GLU A 165 -4.58 9.41 -4.54
N VAL A 166 -5.47 9.36 -3.55
CA VAL A 166 -5.83 8.14 -2.83
C VAL A 166 -7.30 7.87 -3.03
N PHE A 167 -7.65 6.65 -3.41
CA PHE A 167 -9.02 6.19 -3.61
C PHE A 167 -9.29 5.06 -2.64
N PHE A 168 -10.46 5.09 -1.99
CA PHE A 168 -10.94 4.02 -1.12
C PHE A 168 -12.26 3.47 -1.65
N ALA A 169 -12.40 2.15 -1.68
CA ALA A 169 -13.66 1.50 -1.99
C ALA A 169 -14.71 1.87 -0.93
N PRO A 170 -15.99 2.09 -1.33
CA PRO A 170 -17.05 2.48 -0.41
C PRO A 170 -17.50 1.34 0.52
N SER A 171 -17.12 0.09 0.21
CA SER A 171 -17.42 -1.09 1.00
C SER A 171 -16.27 -2.10 0.91
N PRO A 172 -16.16 -3.01 1.91
CA PRO A 172 -15.24 -4.13 1.85
C PRO A 172 -15.46 -5.02 0.63
N ILE A 173 -14.42 -5.75 0.24
CA ILE A 173 -14.45 -6.71 -0.87
C ILE A 173 -15.36 -7.88 -0.46
N ALA A 174 -16.35 -8.17 -1.29
CA ALA A 174 -17.16 -9.36 -1.19
C ALA A 174 -16.45 -10.53 -1.86
N PHE A 175 -15.57 -11.22 -1.12
CA PHE A 175 -14.89 -12.42 -1.64
C PHE A 175 -15.92 -13.54 -1.87
N THR A 176 -15.85 -14.17 -3.05
CA THR A 176 -16.64 -15.38 -3.33
C THR A 176 -15.91 -16.64 -2.87
N SER A 177 -14.61 -16.50 -2.60
CA SER A 177 -13.67 -17.53 -2.22
C SER A 177 -13.27 -17.41 -0.75
N ASP A 178 -12.99 -18.55 -0.11
CA ASP A 178 -12.50 -18.62 1.26
C ASP A 178 -10.97 -18.78 1.33
N THR A 179 -10.44 -18.95 2.54
CA THR A 179 -8.99 -19.14 2.75
C THR A 179 -8.42 -20.38 2.04
N LEU A 180 -9.24 -21.40 1.74
CA LEU A 180 -8.82 -22.59 1.00
C LEU A 180 -8.55 -22.26 -0.48
N HIS A 181 -9.25 -21.25 -1.01
CA HIS A 181 -9.14 -20.76 -2.38
C HIS A 181 -8.37 -19.44 -2.48
N ARG A 182 -7.37 -19.24 -1.60
CA ARG A 182 -6.55 -18.02 -1.49
C ARG A 182 -6.00 -17.41 -2.80
N LYS A 183 -5.83 -18.21 -3.87
CA LYS A 183 -5.40 -17.70 -5.17
C LYS A 183 -6.50 -16.92 -5.88
N GLU A 184 -7.75 -17.38 -5.79
CA GLU A 184 -8.92 -16.70 -6.35
C GLU A 184 -9.19 -15.42 -5.57
N ALA A 185 -9.12 -15.48 -4.23
CA ALA A 185 -9.21 -14.28 -3.39
C ALA A 185 -8.17 -13.21 -3.78
N ALA A 186 -6.95 -13.63 -4.14
CA ALA A 186 -5.92 -12.69 -4.60
C ALA A 186 -6.27 -12.03 -5.95
N VAL A 187 -6.94 -12.75 -6.84
CA VAL A 187 -7.45 -12.19 -8.10
C VAL A 187 -8.61 -11.23 -7.83
N GLU A 188 -9.57 -11.59 -6.97
CA GLU A 188 -10.69 -10.73 -6.56
C GLU A 188 -10.19 -9.43 -5.93
N ALA A 189 -9.25 -9.54 -4.99
CA ALA A 189 -8.59 -8.40 -4.37
C ALA A 189 -7.90 -7.48 -5.38
N ARG A 190 -7.16 -8.06 -6.33
CA ARG A 190 -6.49 -7.28 -7.39
C ARG A 190 -7.51 -6.57 -8.29
N ASN A 191 -8.58 -7.25 -8.67
CA ASN A 191 -9.63 -6.68 -9.51
C ASN A 191 -10.35 -5.52 -8.80
N ALA A 192 -10.57 -5.63 -7.49
CA ALA A 192 -11.14 -4.53 -6.70
C ALA A 192 -10.24 -3.28 -6.71
N VAL A 193 -8.92 -3.44 -6.62
CA VAL A 193 -7.98 -2.32 -6.73
C VAL A 193 -7.93 -1.75 -8.15
N ILE A 194 -7.97 -2.60 -9.18
CA ILE A 194 -8.03 -2.15 -10.58
C ILE A 194 -9.30 -1.34 -10.85
N ALA A 195 -10.44 -1.77 -10.33
CA ALA A 195 -11.70 -1.02 -10.49
C ALA A 195 -11.61 0.40 -9.91
N LEU A 196 -10.86 0.61 -8.81
CA LEU A 196 -10.56 1.95 -8.29
C LEU A 196 -9.64 2.73 -9.23
N ALA A 197 -8.62 2.05 -9.79
CA ALA A 197 -7.71 2.67 -10.75
C ALA A 197 -8.41 3.11 -12.04
N GLU A 198 -9.55 2.51 -12.40
CA GLU A 198 -10.36 2.86 -13.57
C GLU A 198 -11.29 4.05 -13.33
N GLN A 199 -11.53 4.47 -12.07
CA GLN A 199 -12.28 5.69 -11.72
C GLN A 199 -11.53 6.98 -12.10
N ARG A 200 -10.48 6.88 -12.93
CA ARG A 200 -9.80 7.95 -13.66
C ARG A 200 -10.83 8.86 -14.32
N ARG A 201 -11.22 9.95 -13.67
CA ARG A 201 -11.54 11.16 -14.43
C ARG A 201 -10.25 11.60 -15.11
N PRO A 202 -10.23 11.78 -16.45
CA PRO A 202 -9.15 12.51 -17.07
C PRO A 202 -9.16 13.92 -16.46
N ILE A 203 -7.98 14.43 -16.10
CA ILE A 203 -7.84 15.84 -15.77
C ILE A 203 -8.21 16.59 -17.04
N GLU A 204 -9.37 17.26 -17.06
CA GLU A 204 -9.66 18.26 -18.09
C GLU A 204 -8.59 19.33 -17.97
N VAL A 205 -7.69 19.37 -18.94
CA VAL A 205 -6.78 20.49 -19.13
C VAL A 205 -7.65 21.64 -19.62
N LEU A 206 -8.09 22.49 -18.69
CA LEU A 206 -8.64 23.82 -18.99
C LEU A 206 -7.51 24.78 -19.35
#